data_AF-A0A919XM94-F1
#
_entry.id   AF-A0A919XM94-F1
#
_cell.length_a   1.000
_cell.length_b   1.000
_cell.length_c   1.000
_cell.angle_alpha   90.00
_cell.angle_beta   90.00
_cell.angle_gamma   90.00
#
_symmetry.space_group_name_H-M   'P 1'
#
loop_
_entity.id
_entity.type
_entity.pdbx_description
1 polymer ?
#
loop_
_entity_poly.entity_id
_entity_poly.type
_entity_poly.pdbx_seq_one_letter_code
_entity_poly.pdbx_strand_id
1 'polypeptide(L)'
;MANVRIEKNELLLEAGIEDIETIVKEAVKNIDQYKEEIAVIYDKMPKFEYKYFCFYAYSTYRLLEKALNFSCDEVGHFRLVAPEPFYYAFFGVISTLYHEHCEK
;
A
#
# COMPACT_ATOMS: atom_id res chain seq x y z
N MET A 1 -3.61 14.08 -0.26
CA MET A 1 -2.23 14.13 0.28
C MET A 1 -2.31 13.47 1.63
N ALA A 2 -1.74 12.27 1.72
CA ALA A 2 -1.82 11.46 2.93
C ALA A 2 -1.28 12.21 4.16
N ASN A 3 -1.92 11.99 5.31
CA ASN A 3 -1.53 12.57 6.59
C ASN A 3 -1.00 11.47 7.51
N VAL A 4 0.10 11.74 8.19
CA VAL A 4 0.70 10.83 9.17
C VAL A 4 0.49 11.42 10.56
N ARG A 5 -0.17 10.68 11.44
CA ARG A 5 -0.28 11.04 12.86
C ARG A 5 0.11 9.89 13.76
N ILE A 6 0.61 10.21 14.95
CA ILE A 6 0.87 9.22 16.01
C ILE A 6 -0.25 9.34 17.03
N GLU A 7 -0.95 8.24 17.30
CA GLU A 7 -1.97 8.16 18.35
C GLU A 7 -1.66 6.94 19.23
N LYS A 8 -1.47 7.14 20.54
CA LYS A 8 -1.24 6.05 21.52
C LYS A 8 -0.13 5.06 21.09
N ASN A 9 0.99 5.57 20.56
CA ASN A 9 2.12 4.80 20.00
C ASN A 9 1.80 3.98 18.72
N GLU A 10 0.67 4.21 18.06
CA GLU A 10 0.35 3.66 16.74
C GLU A 10 0.53 4.75 15.69
N LEU A 11 1.21 4.44 14.58
CA LEU A 11 1.29 5.32 13.43
C LEU A 11 0.05 5.13 12.58
N LEU A 12 -0.74 6.19 12.41
CA LEU A 12 -1.91 6.21 11.53
C LEU A 12 -1.53 6.93 10.25
N LEU A 13 -1.69 6.20 9.14
CA LEU A 13 -1.60 6.73 7.80
C LEU A 13 -3.00 6.98 7.29
N GLU A 14 -3.41 8.24 7.24
CA GLU A 14 -4.68 8.65 6.65
C GLU A 14 -4.48 8.90 5.16
N ALA A 15 -5.17 8.13 4.32
CA ALA A 15 -5.05 8.24 2.86
C ALA A 15 -6.43 8.39 2.20
N GLY A 16 -6.49 9.20 1.15
CA GLY A 16 -7.66 9.40 0.31
C GLY A 16 -7.51 8.72 -1.06
N ILE A 17 -8.61 8.66 -1.82
CA ILE A 17 -8.62 8.08 -3.18
C ILE A 17 -7.63 8.83 -4.09
N GLU A 18 -7.46 10.13 -3.88
CA GLU A 18 -6.51 10.97 -4.59
C GLU A 18 -5.05 10.53 -4.42
N ASP A 19 -4.71 9.87 -3.32
CA ASP A 19 -3.35 9.41 -3.05
C ASP A 19 -2.98 8.16 -3.89
N ILE A 20 -3.98 7.49 -4.50
CA ILE A 20 -3.76 6.36 -5.42
C ILE A 20 -2.91 6.79 -6.61
N GLU A 21 -3.11 8.00 -7.14
CA GLU A 21 -2.32 8.49 -8.27
C GLU A 21 -0.82 8.56 -7.91
N THR A 22 -0.50 9.00 -6.70
CA THR A 22 0.88 9.06 -6.21
C THR A 22 1.49 7.67 -6.06
N ILE A 23 0.72 6.71 -5.53
CA ILE A 23 1.12 5.31 -5.40
C ILE A 23 1.42 4.70 -6.78
N VAL A 24 0.54 4.91 -7.76
CA VAL A 24 0.73 4.41 -9.13
C VAL A 24 2.00 4.98 -9.75
N LYS A 25 2.21 6.30 -9.64
CA LYS A 25 3.39 6.97 -10.21
C LYS A 25 4.69 6.44 -9.63
N GLU A 26 4.74 6.25 -8.31
CA GLU A 26 5.90 5.67 -7.64
C GLU A 26 6.13 4.21 -8.04
N ALA A 27 5.06 3.40 -8.07
CA ALA A 27 5.14 1.99 -8.45
C ALA A 27 5.66 1.82 -9.88
N VAL A 28 5.11 2.55 -10.85
CA VAL A 28 5.52 2.45 -12.26
C VAL A 28 6.96 2.92 -12.45
N LYS A 29 7.36 4.02 -11.80
CA LYS A 29 8.72 4.57 -11.92
C LYS A 29 9.80 3.61 -11.42
N ASN A 30 9.49 2.81 -10.40
CA ASN A 30 10.44 1.94 -9.72
C ASN A 30 9.96 0.48 -9.70
N ILE A 31 9.26 0.03 -10.75
CA ILE A 31 8.50 -1.23 -10.75
C ILE A 31 9.31 -2.45 -10.32
N ASP A 32 10.56 -2.56 -10.77
CA ASP A 32 11.46 -3.67 -10.43
C ASP A 32 11.71 -3.80 -8.92
N GLN A 33 11.65 -2.69 -8.17
CA GLN A 33 11.84 -2.70 -6.71
C GLN A 33 10.61 -3.25 -5.97
N TYR A 34 9.43 -3.17 -6.59
CA TYR A 34 8.16 -3.48 -5.95
C TYR A 34 7.51 -4.77 -6.45
N LYS A 35 8.09 -5.48 -7.42
CA LYS A 35 7.50 -6.70 -8.02
C LYS A 35 7.09 -7.75 -6.98
N GLU A 36 7.96 -8.04 -6.03
CA GLU A 36 7.69 -9.03 -4.98
C GLU A 36 6.54 -8.56 -4.07
N GLU A 37 6.56 -7.29 -3.66
CA GLU A 37 5.51 -6.69 -2.84
C GLU A 37 4.16 -6.68 -3.56
N ILE A 38 4.13 -6.27 -4.83
CA ILE A 38 2.92 -6.26 -5.68
C ILE A 38 2.34 -7.67 -5.82
N ALA A 39 3.18 -8.68 -6.09
CA ALA A 39 2.73 -10.07 -6.19
C ALA A 39 2.12 -10.60 -4.88
N VAL A 40 2.73 -10.25 -3.74
CA VAL A 40 2.21 -10.66 -2.43
C VAL A 40 0.90 -9.95 -2.10
N ILE A 41 0.80 -8.63 -2.35
CA ILE A 41 -0.45 -7.90 -2.15
C ILE A 41 -1.55 -8.48 -3.05
N TYR A 42 -1.26 -8.76 -4.32
CA TYR A 42 -2.19 -9.38 -5.26
C TYR A 42 -2.74 -10.72 -4.75
N ASP A 43 -1.87 -11.64 -4.29
CA ASP A 43 -2.30 -12.95 -3.79
C ASP A 43 -3.04 -12.88 -2.44
N LYS A 44 -2.62 -11.97 -1.55
CA LYS A 44 -3.07 -11.99 -0.14
C LYS A 44 -4.23 -11.05 0.12
N MET A 45 -4.21 -9.82 -0.40
CA MET A 45 -5.17 -8.78 -0.03
C MET A 45 -6.65 -9.19 -0.20
N PRO A 46 -7.07 -9.92 -1.26
CA PRO A 46 -8.46 -10.40 -1.40
C PRO A 46 -8.90 -11.37 -0.29
N LYS A 47 -7.96 -12.15 0.27
CA LYS A 47 -8.23 -13.11 1.35
C LYS A 47 -8.55 -12.44 2.69
N PHE A 48 -8.30 -11.13 2.78
CA PHE A 48 -8.59 -10.28 3.94
C PHE A 48 -9.66 -9.23 3.63
N GLU A 49 -10.58 -9.54 2.70
CA GLU A 49 -11.67 -8.65 2.28
C GLU A 49 -11.17 -7.26 1.87
N TYR A 50 -9.94 -7.17 1.34
CA TYR A 50 -9.23 -5.96 0.92
C TYR A 50 -8.87 -5.00 2.06
N LYS A 51 -9.85 -4.61 2.88
CA LYS A 51 -9.74 -3.62 3.95
C LYS A 51 -8.98 -4.12 5.18
N TYR A 52 -9.03 -5.41 5.48
CA TYR A 52 -8.39 -5.98 6.67
C TYR A 52 -6.97 -6.50 6.40
N PHE A 53 -6.42 -6.22 5.21
CA PHE A 53 -5.07 -6.62 4.86
C PHE A 53 -4.03 -5.88 5.69
N CYS A 54 -3.11 -6.62 6.31
CA CYS A 54 -2.02 -6.06 7.09
C CYS A 54 -0.75 -6.01 6.25
N PHE A 55 -0.36 -4.81 5.80
CA PHE A 55 0.82 -4.58 4.97
C PHE A 55 2.13 -4.97 5.68
N TYR A 56 2.20 -4.80 7.00
CA TYR A 56 3.42 -5.13 7.76
C TYR A 56 3.67 -6.64 7.85
N ALA A 57 2.62 -7.44 8.07
CA ALA A 57 2.73 -8.89 8.25
C ALA A 57 3.39 -9.63 7.06
N TYR A 58 3.37 -9.00 5.88
CA TYR A 58 3.96 -9.53 4.65
C TYR A 58 5.11 -8.69 4.11
N SER A 59 5.60 -7.70 4.86
CA SER A 59 6.63 -6.75 4.42
C SER A 59 6.29 -6.04 3.10
N THR A 60 5.01 -5.75 2.89
CA THR A 60 4.44 -5.13 1.69
C THR A 60 4.06 -3.67 1.92
N TYR A 61 4.92 -2.91 2.60
CA TYR A 61 4.63 -1.53 2.98
C TYR A 61 5.58 -0.52 2.35
N ARG A 62 6.62 -0.97 1.65
CA ARG A 62 7.69 -0.09 1.14
C ARG A 62 7.17 0.81 0.03
N LEU A 63 6.26 0.31 -0.81
CA LEU A 63 5.61 1.13 -1.83
C LEU A 63 4.82 2.28 -1.19
N LEU A 64 4.03 1.98 -0.17
CA LEU A 64 3.24 2.99 0.54
C LEU A 64 4.14 4.00 1.26
N GLU A 65 5.18 3.54 1.96
CA GLU A 65 6.15 4.41 2.64
C GLU A 65 6.79 5.42 1.69
N LYS A 66 7.24 4.95 0.52
CA LYS A 66 7.86 5.81 -0.49
C LYS A 66 6.86 6.73 -1.17
N ALA A 67 5.70 6.22 -1.56
CA ALA A 67 4.69 7.00 -2.27
C ALA A 67 4.10 8.10 -1.38
N LEU A 68 3.84 7.80 -0.11
CA LEU A 68 3.15 8.68 0.83
C LEU A 68 4.07 9.38 1.83
N ASN A 69 5.38 9.22 1.64
CA ASN A 69 6.45 9.89 2.39
C ASN A 69 6.30 9.74 3.92
N PHE A 70 6.22 8.49 4.39
CA PHE A 70 6.23 8.13 5.80
C PHE A 70 7.21 6.99 6.07
N SER A 71 7.53 6.74 7.36
CA SER A 71 8.40 5.63 7.77
C SER A 71 7.79 4.90 8.96
N CYS A 72 7.85 3.56 8.92
CA CYS A 72 7.50 2.68 10.02
C CYS A 72 8.70 2.34 10.92
N ASP A 73 9.90 2.90 10.68
CA ASP A 73 11.14 2.48 11.35
C ASP A 73 11.08 2.63 12.89
N GLU A 74 10.35 3.65 13.38
CA GLU A 74 10.27 3.94 14.81
C GLU A 74 9.24 3.08 15.56
N VAL A 75 8.16 2.67 14.90
CA VAL A 75 7.01 1.98 15.52
C VAL A 75 6.86 0.53 15.07
N GLY A 76 7.49 0.14 13.97
CA GLY A 76 7.44 -1.21 13.40
C GLY A 76 6.07 -1.62 12.86
N HIS A 77 5.09 -0.73 12.77
CA HIS A 77 3.77 -0.99 12.20
C HIS A 77 3.04 0.32 11.90
N PHE A 78 2.01 0.26 11.06
CA PHE A 78 1.10 1.37 10.85
C PHE A 78 -0.32 0.87 10.60
N ARG A 79 -1.28 1.76 10.84
CA ARG A 79 -2.69 1.55 10.50
C ARG A 79 -3.07 2.45 9.35
N LEU A 80 -3.44 1.85 8.22
CA LEU A 80 -4.02 2.56 7.10
C LEU A 80 -5.49 2.90 7.41
N VAL A 81 -5.79 4.20 7.48
CA VAL A 81 -7.13 4.73 7.62
C VAL A 81 -7.52 5.37 6.29
N ALA A 82 -8.34 4.67 5.51
CA ALA A 82 -8.79 5.14 4.21
C ALA A 82 -10.29 4.85 4.01
N PRO A 83 -10.99 5.59 3.13
CA PRO A 83 -12.36 5.28 2.79
C PRO A 83 -12.44 3.95 2.03
N GLU A 84 -13.55 3.21 2.15
CA GLU A 84 -13.67 1.87 1.55
C GLU A 84 -13.30 1.81 0.04
N PRO A 85 -13.72 2.78 -0.81
CA PRO A 85 -13.33 2.79 -2.22
C PRO A 85 -11.81 2.85 -2.47
N PHE A 86 -11.02 3.38 -1.52
CA PHE A 86 -9.56 3.38 -1.61
C PHE A 86 -9.01 1.97 -1.74
N TYR A 87 -9.48 1.03 -0.92
CA TYR A 87 -8.93 -0.33 -0.88
C TYR A 87 -9.20 -1.09 -2.19
N TYR A 88 -10.38 -0.90 -2.78
CA TYR A 88 -10.71 -1.49 -4.08
C TYR A 88 -9.93 -0.83 -5.22
N ALA A 89 -9.79 0.50 -5.21
CA ALA A 89 -8.99 1.22 -6.20
C ALA A 89 -7.51 0.83 -6.13
N PHE A 90 -6.95 0.75 -4.92
CA PHE A 90 -5.59 0.29 -4.67
C PHE A 90 -5.39 -1.14 -5.17
N PHE A 91 -6.30 -2.06 -4.85
CA PHE A 91 -6.22 -3.43 -5.35
C PHE A 91 -6.32 -3.49 -6.88
N GLY A 92 -7.19 -2.68 -7.50
CA GLY A 92 -7.27 -2.58 -8.96
C GLY A 92 -5.93 -2.18 -9.59
N VAL A 93 -5.25 -1.19 -9.01
CA VAL A 93 -3.90 -0.79 -9.42
C VAL A 93 -2.90 -1.94 -9.26
N ILE A 94 -2.89 -2.60 -8.10
CA ILE A 94 -1.99 -3.73 -7.82
C ILE A 94 -2.23 -4.87 -8.82
N SER A 95 -3.48 -5.19 -9.13
CA SER A 95 -3.85 -6.20 -10.11
C SER A 95 -3.32 -5.86 -11.50
N THR A 96 -3.48 -4.62 -11.96
CA THR A 96 -2.94 -4.19 -13.25
C THR A 96 -1.42 -4.30 -13.28
N LEU A 97 -0.73 -3.76 -12.27
CA LEU A 97 0.73 -3.80 -12.19
C LEU A 97 1.27 -5.24 -12.12
N TYR A 98 0.55 -6.14 -11.44
CA TYR A 98 0.89 -7.55 -11.39
C TYR A 98 0.85 -8.18 -12.79
N HIS A 99 -0.25 -8.02 -13.51
CA HIS A 99 -0.42 -8.62 -14.85
C HIS A 99 0.54 -8.00 -15.90
N GLU A 100 0.85 -6.71 -15.81
CA GLU A 100 1.73 -6.05 -16.79
C GLU A 100 3.23 -6.30 -16.53
N HIS A 101 3.63 -6.55 -15.28
CA HIS A 101 5.05 -6.52 -14.90
C HIS A 101 5.54 -7.71 -14.07
N CYS A 102 4.66 -8.50 -13.48
CA CYS A 102 5.01 -9.59 -12.57
C CYS A 102 4.60 -10.97 -13.13
N GLU A 103 3.44 -11.06 -13.77
CA GLU A 103 3.01 -12.24 -14.50
C GLU A 103 3.84 -12.41 -15.78
N LYS A 104 4.23 -13.65 -16.10
CA LYS A 104 5.03 -14.00 -17.28
C LYS A 104 4.18 -14.74 -18.29
#